data_AF-A0A961UTJ8-F1
#
_entry.id   AF-A0A961UTJ8-F1
#
_cell.length_a   1.000
_cell.length_b   1.000
_cell.length_c   1.000
_cell.angle_alpha   90.00
_cell.angle_beta   90.00
_cell.angle_gamma   90.00
#
_symmetry.space_group_name_H-M   'P 1'
#
loop_
_entity.id
_entity.type
_entity.pdbx_description
1 polymer ?
#
loop_
_entity_poly.entity_id
_entity_poly.type
_entity_poly.pdbx_seq_one_letter_code
_entity_poly.pdbx_strand_id
1 'polypeptide(L)'
;MTRTSVNRTLTRVYWILGIVLLLLLGAKFADDVPGVPAEVISIASQLYEFMRDMSLLIATGGVAYISNIFQKRSKFVESLEEEWRNIVRTKSVLLTYCEKPYHATDDYLAAFSRISETIDTMRIVYKNSGETDELVGLYPYAPLHDMRRVLQTLDPRNPTPPTDEQKKLVRDAILQAFYALRESFLEELDLEQPTNPLLISGGRRLKTSGADTAARILQDRQRRRQDLSAAPRPDIEALLAELRAQEKDPNGSSLPAR
;
A
#
# COMPACT_ATOMS: atom_id res chain seq x y z
N MET A 1 -13.09 -9.18 -3.30
CA MET A 1 -14.19 -9.03 -2.32
C MET A 1 -13.93 -7.72 -1.59
N THR A 2 -14.77 -6.72 -1.80
CA THR A 2 -14.58 -5.36 -1.26
C THR A 2 -14.92 -5.32 0.24
N ARG A 3 -14.36 -4.36 0.99
CA ARG A 3 -14.60 -4.19 2.44
C ARG A 3 -16.10 -4.16 2.79
N THR A 4 -16.89 -3.47 1.98
CA THR A 4 -18.36 -3.38 2.15
C THR A 4 -19.04 -4.74 2.03
N SER A 5 -18.59 -5.60 1.11
CA SER A 5 -19.13 -6.95 0.96
C SER A 5 -18.73 -7.88 2.11
N VAL A 6 -17.52 -7.75 2.67
CA VAL A 6 -17.05 -8.52 3.83
C VAL A 6 -17.82 -8.11 5.08
N ASN A 7 -17.89 -6.81 5.39
CA ASN A 7 -18.65 -6.31 6.54
C ASN A 7 -20.13 -6.70 6.45
N ARG A 8 -20.75 -6.57 5.27
CA ARG A 8 -22.14 -6.99 5.07
C ARG A 8 -22.34 -8.49 5.30
N THR A 9 -21.37 -9.31 4.89
CA THR A 9 -21.42 -10.77 5.12
C THR A 9 -21.24 -11.10 6.59
N LEU A 10 -20.28 -10.47 7.28
CA LEU A 10 -20.05 -10.63 8.72
C LEU A 10 -21.27 -10.18 9.54
N THR A 11 -21.85 -9.01 9.23
CA THR A 11 -23.06 -8.51 9.90
C THR A 11 -24.23 -9.48 9.71
N ARG A 12 -24.42 -10.04 8.50
CA ARG A 12 -25.45 -11.07 8.25
C ARG A 12 -25.20 -12.34 9.07
N VAL A 13 -23.96 -12.82 9.10
CA VAL A 13 -23.59 -14.01 9.89
C VAL A 13 -23.84 -13.78 11.38
N TYR A 14 -23.44 -12.62 11.93
CA TYR A 14 -23.72 -12.28 13.33
C TYR A 14 -25.22 -12.16 13.63
N TRP A 15 -26.01 -11.58 12.71
CA TRP A 15 -27.46 -11.52 12.87
C TRP A 15 -28.10 -12.90 12.86
N ILE A 16 -27.73 -13.76 11.90
CA ILE A 16 -28.24 -15.13 11.83
C ILE A 16 -27.86 -15.89 13.12
N LEU A 17 -26.62 -15.76 13.56
CA LEU A 17 -26.12 -16.44 14.75
C LEU A 17 -26.82 -15.92 16.03
N GLY A 18 -27.08 -14.61 16.11
CA GLY A 18 -27.85 -14.00 17.19
C GLY A 18 -29.32 -14.45 17.22
N ILE A 19 -29.97 -14.55 16.05
CA ILE A 19 -31.34 -15.07 15.93
C ILE A 19 -31.38 -16.54 16.35
N VAL A 20 -30.44 -17.36 15.87
CA VAL A 20 -30.35 -18.77 16.24
C VAL A 20 -30.13 -18.93 17.74
N LEU A 21 -29.25 -18.14 18.35
CA LEU A 21 -29.05 -18.15 19.80
C LEU A 21 -30.30 -17.74 20.58
N LEU A 22 -31.02 -16.71 20.12
CA LEU A 22 -32.29 -16.30 20.73
C LEU A 22 -33.35 -17.40 20.64
N LEU A 23 -33.45 -18.08 19.49
CA LEU A 23 -34.37 -19.20 19.31
C LEU A 23 -34.00 -20.39 20.19
N LEU A 24 -32.71 -20.70 20.34
CA LEU A 24 -32.23 -21.76 21.23
C LEU A 24 -32.47 -21.41 22.71
N LEU A 25 -32.28 -20.15 23.07
CA LEU A 25 -32.57 -19.66 24.42
C LEU A 25 -34.09 -19.75 24.70
N GLY A 26 -34.93 -19.31 23.77
CA GLY A 26 -36.39 -19.44 23.87
C GLY A 26 -36.84 -20.89 23.94
N ALA A 27 -36.26 -21.78 23.13
CA ALA A 27 -36.57 -23.21 23.15
C ALA A 27 -36.19 -23.86 24.49
N LYS A 28 -35.07 -23.46 25.09
CA LYS A 28 -34.62 -23.98 26.39
C LYS A 28 -35.54 -23.58 27.54
N PHE A 29 -36.14 -22.40 27.49
CA PHE A 29 -37.05 -21.89 28.53
C PHE A 29 -38.53 -22.10 28.19
N ALA A 30 -38.85 -22.79 27.09
CA ALA A 30 -40.23 -22.98 26.65
C ALA A 30 -41.07 -23.77 27.67
N ASP A 31 -40.44 -24.67 28.43
CA ASP A 31 -41.09 -25.46 29.50
C ASP A 31 -41.50 -24.61 30.72
N ASP A 32 -40.84 -23.47 30.95
CA ASP A 32 -41.05 -22.60 32.11
C ASP A 32 -42.09 -21.49 31.84
N VAL A 33 -42.60 -21.36 30.61
CA VAL A 33 -43.54 -20.31 30.23
C VAL A 33 -44.99 -20.79 30.35
N PRO A 34 -45.79 -20.27 31.31
CA PRO A 34 -47.18 -20.68 31.47
C PRO A 34 -48.03 -20.22 30.27
N GLY A 35 -48.75 -21.16 29.64
CA GLY A 35 -49.71 -20.88 28.56
C GLY A 35 -49.26 -21.24 27.13
N VAL A 36 -48.09 -21.86 26.96
CA VAL A 36 -47.62 -22.34 25.65
C VAL A 36 -48.25 -23.71 25.32
N PRO A 37 -48.75 -23.94 24.09
CA PRO A 37 -49.29 -25.25 23.68
C PRO A 37 -48.22 -26.36 23.72
N ALA A 38 -48.60 -27.56 24.15
CA ALA A 38 -47.70 -28.71 24.28
C ALA A 38 -47.01 -29.11 22.95
N GLU A 39 -47.68 -28.91 21.81
CA GLU A 39 -47.12 -29.15 20.48
C GLU A 39 -45.92 -28.23 20.18
N VAL A 40 -46.00 -26.97 20.61
CA VAL A 40 -44.94 -25.97 20.39
C VAL A 40 -43.71 -26.28 21.25
N ILE A 41 -43.93 -26.74 22.47
CA ILE A 41 -42.86 -27.18 23.40
C ILE A 41 -42.10 -28.38 22.81
N SER A 42 -42.84 -29.38 22.30
CA SER A 42 -42.24 -30.56 21.65
C SER A 42 -41.37 -30.19 20.46
N ILE A 43 -41.84 -29.30 19.58
CA ILE A 43 -41.09 -28.85 18.40
C ILE A 43 -39.84 -28.07 18.81
N ALA A 44 -39.96 -27.20 19.82
CA ALA A 44 -38.84 -26.40 20.32
C ALA A 44 -37.73 -27.28 20.92
N SER A 45 -38.09 -28.30 21.71
CA SER A 45 -37.14 -29.24 22.30
C SER A 45 -36.42 -30.08 21.24
N GLN A 46 -37.14 -30.61 20.25
CA GLN A 46 -36.54 -31.35 19.12
C GLN A 46 -35.57 -30.49 18.31
N LEU A 47 -35.95 -29.23 18.05
CA LEU A 47 -35.08 -28.28 17.34
C LEU A 47 -33.83 -27.96 18.16
N TYR A 48 -33.95 -27.79 19.48
CA TYR A 48 -32.82 -27.56 20.37
C TYR A 48 -31.86 -28.75 20.38
N GLU A 49 -32.35 -29.98 20.52
CA GLU A 49 -31.52 -31.19 20.49
C GLU A 49 -30.80 -31.35 19.14
N PHE A 50 -31.52 -31.19 18.03
CA PHE A 50 -30.93 -31.23 16.70
C PHE A 50 -29.82 -30.19 16.52
N MET A 51 -30.08 -28.94 16.94
CA MET A 51 -29.10 -27.86 16.85
C MET A 51 -27.90 -28.07 17.79
N ARG A 52 -28.12 -28.62 18.98
CA ARG A 52 -27.05 -28.99 19.91
C ARG A 52 -26.16 -30.07 19.31
N ASP A 53 -26.76 -31.10 18.73
CA ASP A 53 -26.03 -32.23 18.16
C ASP A 53 -25.27 -31.82 16.89
N MET A 54 -25.83 -30.91 16.09
CA MET A 54 -25.18 -30.32 14.92
C MET A 54 -24.28 -29.12 15.25
N SER A 55 -24.24 -28.65 16.51
CA SER A 55 -23.55 -27.40 16.88
C SER A 55 -22.06 -27.43 16.53
N LEU A 56 -21.41 -28.59 16.73
CA LEU A 56 -20.00 -28.77 16.37
C LEU A 56 -19.79 -28.65 14.86
N LEU A 57 -20.63 -29.30 14.05
CA LEU A 57 -20.57 -29.23 12.59
C LEU A 57 -20.81 -27.80 12.09
N ILE A 58 -21.81 -27.11 12.66
CA ILE A 58 -22.12 -25.72 12.33
C ILE A 58 -20.97 -24.79 12.73
N ALA A 59 -20.39 -24.97 13.92
CA ALA A 59 -19.25 -24.19 14.38
C ALA A 59 -18.04 -24.41 13.48
N THR A 60 -17.69 -25.67 13.17
CA THR A 60 -16.57 -26.00 12.28
C THR A 60 -16.79 -25.44 10.87
N GLY A 61 -17.99 -25.62 10.30
CA GLY A 61 -18.33 -25.08 8.98
C GLY A 61 -18.33 -23.55 8.94
N GLY A 62 -18.84 -22.91 9.98
CA GLY A 62 -18.85 -21.45 10.14
C GLY A 62 -17.44 -20.88 10.25
N VAL A 63 -16.59 -21.48 11.09
CA VAL A 63 -15.18 -21.11 11.21
C VAL A 63 -14.46 -21.28 9.87
N ALA A 64 -14.64 -22.43 9.20
CA ALA A 64 -14.02 -22.68 7.90
C ALA A 64 -14.46 -21.64 6.84
N TYR A 65 -15.74 -21.28 6.81
CA TYR A 65 -16.27 -20.26 5.89
C TYR A 65 -15.70 -18.87 6.17
N ILE A 66 -15.67 -18.47 7.45
CA ILE A 66 -15.10 -17.19 7.88
C ILE A 66 -13.59 -17.14 7.57
N SER A 67 -12.85 -18.20 7.88
CA SER A 67 -11.43 -18.33 7.55
C SER A 67 -11.19 -18.22 6.04
N ASN A 68 -12.02 -18.86 5.21
CA ASN A 68 -11.93 -18.74 3.75
C ASN A 68 -12.17 -17.30 3.27
N ILE A 69 -13.14 -16.58 3.84
CA ILE A 69 -13.37 -15.16 3.53
C ILE A 69 -12.16 -14.32 3.90
N PHE A 70 -11.61 -14.49 5.11
CA PHE A 70 -10.43 -13.76 5.55
C PHE A 70 -9.20 -14.07 4.68
N GLN A 71 -8.98 -15.33 4.32
CA GLN A 71 -7.90 -15.72 3.40
C GLN A 71 -8.06 -15.08 2.03
N LYS A 72 -9.27 -15.08 1.45
CA LYS A 72 -9.54 -14.41 0.16
C LYS A 72 -9.29 -12.90 0.25
N ARG A 73 -9.69 -12.26 1.34
CA ARG A 73 -9.44 -10.82 1.55
C ARG A 73 -7.95 -10.53 1.72
N SER A 74 -7.22 -11.32 2.50
CA SER A 74 -5.78 -11.17 2.70
C SER A 74 -5.01 -11.28 1.38
N LYS A 75 -5.29 -12.32 0.57
CA LYS A 75 -4.69 -12.47 -0.77
C LYS A 75 -5.03 -11.31 -1.71
N PHE A 76 -6.27 -10.81 -1.62
CA PHE A 76 -6.69 -9.65 -2.42
C PHE A 76 -5.94 -8.38 -2.01
N VAL A 77 -5.78 -8.10 -0.72
CA VAL A 77 -5.02 -6.95 -0.23
C VAL A 77 -3.55 -7.06 -0.63
N GLU A 78 -2.94 -8.24 -0.50
CA GLU A 78 -1.56 -8.49 -0.94
C GLU A 78 -1.37 -8.20 -2.44
N SER A 79 -2.30 -8.65 -3.27
CA SER A 79 -2.31 -8.35 -4.71
C SER A 79 -2.47 -6.85 -4.98
N LEU A 80 -3.33 -6.14 -4.24
CA LEU A 80 -3.47 -4.69 -4.37
C LEU A 80 -2.21 -3.93 -3.95
N GLU A 81 -1.50 -4.39 -2.93
CA GLU A 81 -0.22 -3.80 -2.54
C GLU A 81 0.83 -3.97 -3.63
N GLU A 82 0.85 -5.12 -4.31
CA GLU A 82 1.70 -5.35 -5.47
C GLU A 82 1.36 -4.40 -6.62
N GLU A 83 0.08 -4.26 -6.94
CA GLU A 83 -0.36 -3.32 -7.97
C GLU A 83 -0.05 -1.87 -7.61
N TRP A 84 -0.21 -1.50 -6.34
CA TRP A 84 0.21 -0.18 -5.87
C TRP A 84 1.72 0.05 -6.08
N ARG A 85 2.55 -0.94 -5.74
CA ARG A 85 4.01 -0.87 -6.02
C ARG A 85 4.28 -0.72 -7.52
N ASN A 86 3.53 -1.41 -8.37
CA ASN A 86 3.64 -1.29 -9.82
C ASN A 86 3.27 0.12 -10.30
N ILE A 87 2.14 0.67 -9.85
CA ILE A 87 1.71 2.04 -10.15
C ILE A 87 2.77 3.06 -9.69
N VAL A 88 3.32 2.92 -8.48
CA VAL A 88 4.36 3.82 -7.96
C VAL A 88 5.62 3.75 -8.82
N ARG A 89 6.06 2.55 -9.23
CA ARG A 89 7.19 2.37 -10.16
C ARG A 89 6.91 3.03 -11.51
N THR A 90 5.72 2.82 -12.05
CA THR A 90 5.29 3.42 -13.32
C THR A 90 5.33 4.95 -13.23
N LYS A 91 4.77 5.54 -12.17
CA LYS A 91 4.89 6.98 -11.92
C LYS A 91 6.36 7.42 -11.94
N SER A 92 7.25 6.74 -11.22
CA SER A 92 8.67 7.10 -11.20
C SER A 92 9.29 7.06 -12.61
N VAL A 93 9.03 6.03 -13.41
CA VAL A 93 9.51 5.94 -14.81
C VAL A 93 9.00 7.11 -15.64
N LEU A 94 7.72 7.46 -15.53
CA LEU A 94 7.13 8.59 -16.24
C LEU A 94 7.76 9.93 -15.86
N LEU A 95 8.00 10.16 -14.56
CA LEU A 95 8.65 11.38 -14.09
C LEU A 95 10.11 11.44 -14.54
N THR A 96 10.85 10.33 -14.44
CA THR A 96 12.22 10.25 -14.94
C THR A 96 12.30 10.55 -16.42
N TYR A 97 11.35 10.07 -17.23
CA TYR A 97 11.28 10.42 -18.65
C TYR A 97 11.10 11.93 -18.86
N CYS A 98 10.21 12.58 -18.09
CA CYS A 98 9.97 14.03 -18.19
C CYS A 98 11.18 14.88 -17.77
N GLU A 99 12.07 14.35 -16.92
CA GLU A 99 13.28 15.05 -16.45
C GLU A 99 14.48 14.87 -17.40
N LYS A 100 14.41 13.93 -18.35
CA LYS A 100 15.51 13.72 -19.29
C LYS A 100 15.69 14.96 -20.18
N PRO A 101 16.95 15.42 -20.38
CA PRO A 101 17.22 16.54 -21.28
C PRO A 101 16.85 16.19 -22.73
N TYR A 102 17.08 14.93 -23.12
CA TYR A 102 16.76 14.39 -24.44
C TYR A 102 15.74 13.26 -24.34
N HIS A 103 14.67 13.34 -25.11
CA HIS A 103 13.65 12.29 -25.18
C HIS A 103 13.96 11.32 -26.32
N ALA A 104 14.67 10.24 -25.99
CA ALA A 104 14.87 9.14 -26.94
C ALA A 104 13.54 8.40 -27.18
N THR A 105 13.35 7.92 -28.41
CA THR A 105 12.18 7.11 -28.78
C THR A 105 12.06 5.84 -27.94
N ASP A 106 13.19 5.17 -27.67
CA ASP A 106 13.20 3.94 -26.88
C ASP A 106 12.76 4.19 -25.42
N ASP A 107 13.20 5.31 -24.84
CA ASP A 107 12.78 5.72 -23.50
C ASP A 107 11.28 6.03 -23.44
N TYR A 108 10.75 6.69 -24.47
CA TYR A 108 9.32 6.95 -24.59
C TYR A 108 8.52 5.66 -24.72
N LEU A 109 8.93 4.74 -25.59
CA LEU A 109 8.24 3.47 -25.79
C LEU A 109 8.29 2.62 -24.51
N ALA A 110 9.41 2.61 -23.78
CA ALA A 110 9.49 1.93 -22.50
C ALA A 110 8.52 2.54 -21.47
N ALA A 111 8.48 3.86 -21.34
CA ALA A 111 7.57 4.57 -20.46
C ALA A 111 6.08 4.33 -20.84
N PHE A 112 5.78 4.37 -22.13
CA PHE A 112 4.44 4.17 -22.70
C PHE A 112 3.94 2.73 -22.53
N SER A 113 4.80 1.74 -22.80
CA SER A 113 4.47 0.33 -22.57
C SER A 113 4.22 0.08 -21.09
N ARG A 114 5.06 0.64 -20.20
CA ARG A 114 4.92 0.44 -18.76
C ARG A 114 3.59 0.98 -18.20
N ILE A 115 3.17 2.18 -18.61
CA ILE A 115 1.85 2.72 -18.19
C ILE A 115 0.70 1.93 -18.80
N SER A 116 0.85 1.41 -20.02
CA SER A 116 -0.17 0.58 -20.67
C SER A 116 -0.32 -0.78 -19.98
N GLU A 117 0.78 -1.46 -19.67
CA GLU A 117 0.79 -2.66 -18.83
C GLU A 117 0.10 -2.41 -17.50
N THR A 118 0.44 -1.31 -16.82
CA THR A 118 -0.17 -0.97 -15.52
C THR A 118 -1.69 -0.80 -15.63
N ILE A 119 -2.18 -0.16 -16.71
CA ILE A 119 -3.61 -0.01 -16.97
C ILE A 119 -4.27 -1.37 -17.17
N ASP A 120 -3.67 -2.24 -17.98
CA ASP A 120 -4.26 -3.54 -18.33
C ASP A 120 -4.24 -4.50 -17.14
N THR A 121 -3.19 -4.51 -16.32
CA THR A 121 -3.17 -5.28 -15.07
C THR A 121 -4.29 -4.83 -14.14
N MET A 122 -4.51 -3.52 -14.00
CA MET A 122 -5.60 -2.99 -13.17
C MET A 122 -7.00 -3.38 -13.66
N ARG A 123 -7.19 -3.57 -14.98
CA ARG A 123 -8.46 -4.05 -15.56
C ARG A 123 -8.78 -5.50 -15.19
N ILE A 124 -7.77 -6.31 -14.84
CA ILE A 124 -7.99 -7.69 -14.38
C ILE A 124 -8.52 -7.70 -12.94
N VAL A 125 -8.12 -6.72 -12.13
CA VAL A 125 -8.42 -6.69 -10.70
C VAL A 125 -9.84 -6.16 -10.43
N TYR A 126 -10.32 -5.19 -11.21
CA TYR A 126 -11.60 -4.53 -10.98
C TYR A 126 -12.53 -4.56 -12.17
N LYS A 127 -13.80 -4.89 -11.91
CA LYS A 127 -14.92 -4.63 -12.82
C LYS A 127 -15.14 -3.12 -12.95
N ASN A 128 -15.64 -2.66 -14.09
CA ASN A 128 -16.00 -1.26 -14.22
C ASN A 128 -17.18 -0.90 -13.29
N SER A 129 -17.13 0.31 -12.74
CA SER A 129 -18.16 0.85 -11.87
C SER A 129 -19.45 1.07 -12.65
N GLY A 130 -20.53 0.40 -12.24
CA GLY A 130 -21.82 0.48 -12.93
C GLY A 130 -21.92 -0.33 -14.22
N GLU A 131 -21.04 -1.31 -14.43
CA GLU A 131 -21.10 -2.20 -15.58
C GLU A 131 -22.32 -3.15 -15.51
N THR A 132 -23.17 -3.10 -16.54
CA THR A 132 -24.36 -3.94 -16.73
C THR A 132 -24.20 -4.80 -18.00
N ASP A 133 -25.20 -5.62 -18.33
CA ASP A 133 -25.18 -6.44 -19.55
C ASP A 133 -25.16 -5.58 -20.84
N GLU A 134 -25.62 -4.32 -20.76
CA GLU A 134 -25.66 -3.38 -21.89
C GLU A 134 -24.61 -2.27 -21.80
N LEU A 135 -24.15 -1.93 -20.60
CA LEU A 135 -23.27 -0.77 -20.36
C LEU A 135 -21.91 -1.21 -19.83
N VAL A 136 -20.86 -0.72 -20.50
CA VAL A 136 -19.45 -0.99 -20.13
C VAL A 136 -19.06 -0.40 -18.77
N GLY A 137 -19.83 0.56 -18.24
CA GLY A 137 -19.53 1.22 -16.97
C GLY A 137 -18.35 2.20 -17.01
N LEU A 138 -18.03 2.78 -15.86
CA LEU A 138 -16.92 3.72 -15.68
C LEU A 138 -15.68 2.99 -15.18
N TYR A 139 -14.53 3.20 -15.82
CA TYR A 139 -13.28 2.66 -15.34
C TYR A 139 -12.88 3.37 -14.03
N PRO A 140 -12.75 2.65 -12.89
CA PRO A 140 -12.56 3.27 -11.58
C PRO A 140 -11.24 4.04 -11.45
N TYR A 141 -10.23 3.70 -12.25
CA TYR A 141 -8.89 4.31 -12.18
C TYR A 141 -8.57 5.13 -13.43
N ALA A 142 -9.53 5.92 -13.90
CA ALA A 142 -9.37 6.87 -15.01
C ALA A 142 -8.09 7.73 -14.94
N PRO A 143 -7.59 8.17 -13.77
CA PRO A 143 -6.35 8.93 -13.71
C PRO A 143 -5.11 8.20 -14.30
N LEU A 144 -5.07 6.86 -14.32
CA LEU A 144 -4.01 6.12 -15.03
C LEU A 144 -4.05 6.37 -16.54
N HIS A 145 -5.25 6.44 -17.11
CA HIS A 145 -5.42 6.81 -18.51
C HIS A 145 -5.02 8.27 -18.74
N ASP A 146 -5.28 9.16 -17.79
CA ASP A 146 -4.87 10.56 -17.90
C ASP A 146 -3.35 10.70 -17.86
N MET A 147 -2.64 9.98 -16.99
CA MET A 147 -1.17 9.91 -17.00
C MET A 147 -0.64 9.47 -18.37
N ARG A 148 -1.25 8.45 -18.99
CA ARG A 148 -0.89 8.00 -20.34
C ARG A 148 -1.17 9.06 -21.40
N ARG A 149 -2.34 9.68 -21.38
CA ARG A 149 -2.75 10.73 -22.35
C ARG A 149 -1.79 11.92 -22.29
N VAL A 150 -1.43 12.34 -21.09
CA VAL A 150 -0.49 13.44 -20.89
C VAL A 150 0.91 13.05 -21.41
N LEU A 151 1.39 11.83 -21.13
CA LEU A 151 2.67 11.35 -21.67
C LEU A 151 2.71 11.37 -23.20
N GLN A 152 1.62 10.99 -23.88
CA GLN A 152 1.55 10.98 -25.36
C GLN A 152 1.81 12.35 -25.98
N THR A 153 1.60 13.44 -25.24
CA THR A 153 1.91 14.79 -25.72
C THR A 153 3.42 15.03 -25.90
N LEU A 154 4.26 14.24 -25.21
CA LEU A 154 5.72 14.26 -25.31
C LEU A 154 6.28 13.24 -26.31
N ASP A 155 5.44 12.59 -27.13
CA ASP A 155 5.90 11.59 -28.09
C ASP A 155 7.00 12.21 -29.00
N PRO A 156 8.22 11.65 -29.01
CA PRO A 156 9.35 12.23 -29.77
C PRO A 156 9.15 12.13 -31.29
N ARG A 157 8.13 11.40 -31.75
CA ARG A 157 7.72 11.33 -33.16
C ARG A 157 6.82 12.49 -33.56
N ASN A 158 6.39 13.32 -32.61
CA ASN A 158 5.65 14.54 -32.91
C ASN A 158 6.55 15.52 -33.67
N PRO A 159 6.01 16.27 -34.66
CA PRO A 159 6.79 17.14 -35.53
C PRO A 159 7.42 18.33 -34.79
N THR A 160 6.89 18.69 -33.62
CA THR A 160 7.38 19.79 -32.80
C THR A 160 8.02 19.23 -31.52
N PRO A 161 9.31 19.47 -31.27
CA PRO A 161 9.94 19.02 -30.05
C PRO A 161 9.34 19.75 -28.84
N PRO A 162 9.13 19.05 -27.71
CA PRO A 162 8.50 19.65 -26.53
C PRO A 162 9.44 20.66 -25.87
N THR A 163 8.88 21.81 -25.49
CA THR A 163 9.58 22.84 -24.71
C THR A 163 9.76 22.40 -23.26
N ASP A 164 10.73 22.95 -22.53
CA ASP A 164 10.94 22.60 -21.12
C ASP A 164 9.73 22.97 -20.23
N GLU A 165 8.99 24.03 -20.58
CA GLU A 165 7.73 24.37 -19.92
C GLU A 165 6.67 23.30 -20.14
N GLN A 166 6.58 22.74 -21.35
CA GLN A 166 5.67 21.64 -21.66
C GLN A 166 6.05 20.36 -20.90
N LYS A 167 7.35 20.06 -20.80
CA LYS A 167 7.85 18.93 -20.00
C LYS A 167 7.47 19.08 -18.53
N LYS A 168 7.64 20.28 -17.98
CA LYS A 168 7.24 20.61 -16.61
C LYS A 168 5.73 20.47 -16.42
N LEU A 169 4.92 21.00 -17.33
CA LEU A 169 3.46 20.89 -17.27
C LEU A 169 3.00 19.43 -17.30
N VAL A 170 3.58 18.61 -18.18
CA VAL A 170 3.29 17.17 -18.28
C VAL A 170 3.67 16.45 -16.99
N ARG A 171 4.84 16.74 -16.43
CA ARG A 171 5.29 16.18 -15.14
C ARG A 171 4.31 16.51 -14.02
N ASP A 172 3.93 17.78 -13.91
CA ASP A 172 3.04 18.26 -12.85
C ASP A 172 1.62 17.67 -13.01
N ALA A 173 1.13 17.52 -14.24
CA ALA A 173 -0.14 16.85 -14.54
C ALA A 173 -0.11 15.34 -14.22
N ILE A 174 1.01 14.65 -14.51
CA ILE A 174 1.22 13.25 -14.12
C ILE A 174 1.19 13.10 -12.60
N LEU A 175 1.83 14.02 -11.86
CA LEU A 175 1.80 14.03 -10.40
C LEU A 175 0.38 14.25 -9.87
N GLN A 176 -0.36 15.20 -10.43
CA GLN A 176 -1.73 15.48 -10.04
C GLN A 176 -2.65 14.28 -10.28
N ALA A 177 -2.57 13.65 -11.46
CA ALA A 177 -3.33 12.44 -11.77
C ALA A 177 -2.97 11.28 -10.82
N PHE A 178 -1.68 11.12 -10.48
CA PHE A 178 -1.24 10.14 -9.49
C PHE A 178 -1.80 10.42 -8.09
N TYR A 179 -1.89 11.69 -7.66
CA TYR A 179 -2.47 12.01 -6.36
C TYR A 179 -3.98 11.75 -6.31
N ALA A 180 -4.72 12.10 -7.36
CA ALA A 180 -6.13 11.75 -7.49
C ALA A 180 -6.35 10.22 -7.45
N LEU A 181 -5.49 9.47 -8.15
CA LEU A 181 -5.49 8.01 -8.10
C LEU A 181 -5.26 7.51 -6.68
N ARG A 182 -4.23 8.03 -6.00
CA ARG A 182 -3.85 7.63 -4.64
C ARG A 182 -5.02 7.75 -3.67
N GLU A 183 -5.74 8.87 -3.69
CA GLU A 183 -6.86 9.10 -2.76
C GLU A 183 -7.91 8.00 -2.88
N SER A 184 -8.38 7.73 -4.11
CA SER A 184 -9.35 6.66 -4.36
C SER A 184 -8.79 5.25 -4.10
N PHE A 185 -7.51 5.00 -4.40
CA PHE A 185 -6.89 3.68 -4.25
C PHE A 185 -6.62 3.32 -2.78
N LEU A 186 -6.30 4.32 -1.94
CA LEU A 186 -6.05 4.10 -0.51
C LEU A 186 -7.31 3.62 0.23
N GLU A 187 -8.50 4.05 -0.21
CA GLU A 187 -9.77 3.56 0.35
C GLU A 187 -9.92 2.04 0.18
N GLU A 188 -9.40 1.47 -0.92
CA GLU A 188 -9.48 0.03 -1.19
C GLU A 188 -8.47 -0.81 -0.39
N LEU A 189 -7.30 -0.24 -0.11
CA LEU A 189 -6.25 -0.86 0.72
C LEU A 189 -6.63 -0.94 2.20
N ASP A 190 -7.64 -0.20 2.64
CA ASP A 190 -8.15 -0.20 4.03
C ASP A 190 -7.03 0.02 5.06
N LEU A 191 -6.10 0.93 4.76
CA LEU A 191 -4.99 1.24 5.65
C LEU A 191 -5.50 2.00 6.88
N GLU A 192 -5.19 1.48 8.07
CA GLU A 192 -5.38 2.23 9.30
C GLU A 192 -4.47 3.47 9.32
N GLN A 193 -4.94 4.55 9.95
CA GLN A 193 -4.12 5.74 10.13
C GLN A 193 -2.88 5.38 10.97
N PRO A 194 -1.68 5.78 10.56
CA PRO A 194 -0.49 5.58 11.39
C PRO A 194 -0.66 6.33 12.71
N THR A 195 -0.46 5.63 13.83
CA THR A 195 -0.50 6.21 15.19
C THR A 195 0.66 7.15 15.47
N ASN A 196 1.73 7.10 14.67
CA ASN A 196 2.92 7.94 14.81
C ASN A 196 3.23 8.67 13.49
N PRO A 197 2.44 9.68 13.09
CA PRO A 197 2.64 10.38 11.83
C PRO A 197 3.86 11.31 11.89
N LEU A 198 4.70 11.26 10.84
CA LEU A 198 5.83 12.18 10.65
C LEU A 198 5.35 13.43 9.89
N LEU A 199 4.79 14.40 10.63
CA LEU A 199 4.26 15.67 10.11
C LEU A 199 5.42 16.69 10.08
N ILE A 200 5.94 17.04 8.90
CA ILE A 200 7.31 17.60 8.74
C ILE A 200 7.46 19.09 9.14
N SER A 201 8.64 19.45 9.65
CA SER A 201 9.41 20.64 9.16
C SER A 201 10.93 20.36 9.08
N GLY A 202 11.46 19.51 9.95
CA GLY A 202 12.75 18.84 9.83
C GLY A 202 12.63 17.49 10.53
N GLY A 203 12.86 16.37 9.83
CA GLY A 203 12.85 15.02 10.40
C GLY A 203 14.02 14.80 11.36
N ARG A 204 14.00 15.48 12.51
CA ARG A 204 15.16 15.60 13.41
C ARG A 204 15.52 14.24 14.01
N ARG A 205 16.63 13.68 13.54
CA ARG A 205 17.57 12.99 14.42
C ARG A 205 17.88 13.96 15.57
N LEU A 206 17.21 13.81 16.72
CA LEU A 206 17.52 14.60 17.94
C LEU A 206 18.95 14.36 18.42
N LYS A 207 19.50 13.19 18.08
CA LYS A 207 20.90 12.83 18.34
C LYS A 207 21.79 13.57 17.36
N THR A 208 22.58 14.50 17.85
CA THR A 208 23.73 15.04 17.12
C THR A 208 24.72 13.91 16.81
N SER A 209 25.50 14.04 15.74
CA SER A 209 26.59 13.10 15.49
C SER A 209 27.62 13.22 16.60
N GLY A 210 27.98 12.10 17.24
CA GLY A 210 28.89 12.08 18.36
C GLY A 210 28.85 10.74 19.09
N ALA A 211 29.85 10.53 19.93
CA ALA A 211 29.90 9.44 20.88
C ALA A 211 29.95 10.02 22.30
N ASP A 212 29.52 9.25 23.29
CA ASP A 212 29.69 9.62 24.70
C ASP A 212 31.17 9.78 25.06
N THR A 213 31.44 10.41 26.20
CA THR A 213 32.82 10.72 26.63
C THR A 213 33.67 9.45 26.77
N ALA A 214 33.08 8.33 27.20
CA ALA A 214 33.79 7.06 27.36
C ALA A 214 34.22 6.47 26.01
N ALA A 215 33.32 6.48 25.04
CA ALA A 215 33.57 6.05 23.67
C ALA A 215 34.59 6.96 22.97
N ARG A 216 34.56 8.28 23.21
CA ARG A 216 35.61 9.21 22.73
C ARG A 216 36.98 8.88 23.32
N ILE A 217 37.06 8.63 24.63
CA ILE A 217 38.30 8.24 25.31
C ILE A 217 38.83 6.90 24.75
N LEU A 218 37.95 5.93 24.50
CA LEU A 218 38.33 4.65 23.89
C LEU A 218 38.82 4.82 22.45
N GLN A 219 38.13 5.66 21.66
CA GLN A 219 38.53 5.99 20.30
C GLN A 219 39.90 6.67 20.27
N ASP A 220 40.18 7.63 21.15
CA ASP A 220 41.48 8.31 21.23
C ASP A 220 42.61 7.35 21.64
N ARG A 221 42.34 6.41 22.56
CA ARG A 221 43.31 5.36 22.91
C ARG A 221 43.59 4.43 21.72
N GLN A 222 42.57 4.04 20.97
CA GLN A 222 42.74 3.23 19.76
C GLN A 222 43.51 4.00 18.69
N ARG A 223 43.19 5.27 18.47
CA ARG A 223 43.88 6.14 17.52
C ARG A 223 45.36 6.27 17.85
N ARG A 224 45.71 6.56 19.12
CA ARG A 224 47.11 6.59 19.56
C ARG A 224 47.85 5.27 19.34
N ARG A 225 47.17 4.13 19.46
CA ARG A 225 47.79 2.83 19.15
C ARG A 225 47.98 2.63 17.65
N GLN A 226 47.04 3.07 16.83
CA GLN A 226 47.09 2.97 15.38
C GLN A 226 48.12 3.94 14.78
N ASP A 227 48.25 5.15 15.31
CA ASP A 227 49.24 6.15 14.88
C ASP A 227 50.69 5.70 15.13
N LEU A 228 50.91 4.72 16.01
CA LEU A 228 52.22 4.08 16.22
C LEU A 228 52.62 3.16 15.05
N SER A 229 51.67 2.79 14.19
CA SER A 229 51.87 1.91 13.04
C SER A 229 51.48 2.64 11.75
N ALA A 230 52.38 2.68 10.77
CA ALA A 230 52.06 3.25 9.47
C ALA A 230 50.88 2.50 8.82
N ALA A 231 49.90 3.25 8.31
CA ALA A 231 48.78 2.66 7.61
C ALA A 231 49.28 1.89 6.38
N PRO A 232 48.78 0.67 6.12
CA PRO A 232 49.19 -0.11 4.95
C PRO A 232 48.93 0.60 3.60
N ARG A 233 47.99 1.55 3.58
CA ARG A 233 47.56 2.31 2.41
C ARG A 233 47.28 3.78 2.77
N PRO A 234 48.31 4.64 2.76
CA PRO A 234 48.19 6.04 3.16
C PRO A 234 47.33 6.87 2.19
N ASP A 235 47.19 6.41 0.94
CA ASP A 235 46.35 7.00 -0.10
C ASP A 235 44.85 6.91 0.24
N ILE A 236 44.39 5.75 0.72
CA ILE A 236 43.00 5.57 1.17
C ILE A 236 42.74 6.41 2.42
N GLU A 237 43.71 6.45 3.34
CA GLU A 237 43.59 7.23 4.57
C GLU A 237 43.46 8.73 4.28
N ALA A 238 44.26 9.25 3.34
CA ALA A 238 44.19 10.64 2.88
C ALA A 238 42.82 10.97 2.28
N LEU A 239 42.30 10.11 1.38
CA LEU A 239 40.98 10.28 0.78
C LEU A 239 39.86 10.27 1.84
N LEU A 240 39.89 9.32 2.78
CA LEU A 240 38.88 9.24 3.84
C LEU A 240 39.00 10.40 4.83
N ALA A 241 40.20 10.93 5.07
CA ALA A 241 40.41 12.11 5.89
C ALA A 241 39.80 13.36 5.22
N GLU A 242 39.96 13.50 3.91
CA GLU A 242 39.37 14.58 3.12
C GLU A 242 37.84 14.53 3.13
N LEU A 243 37.25 13.36 2.85
CA LEU A 243 35.79 13.16 2.88
C LEU A 243 35.20 13.47 4.27
N ARG A 244 35.88 13.06 5.36
CA ARG A 244 35.45 13.37 6.74
C ARG A 244 35.60 14.84 7.10
N ALA A 245 36.57 15.56 6.52
CA ALA A 245 36.71 16.99 6.70
C ALA A 245 35.54 17.73 6.02
N GLN A 246 35.14 17.28 4.83
CA GLN A 246 33.98 17.82 4.10
C GLN A 246 32.65 17.56 4.83
N GLU A 247 32.47 16.37 5.42
CA GLU A 247 31.27 16.08 6.24
C GLU A 247 31.14 16.99 7.47
N LYS A 248 32.26 17.51 7.99
CA LYS A 248 32.27 18.40 9.17
C LYS A 248 32.04 19.87 8.80
N ASP A 249 32.35 20.28 7.57
CA ASP A 249 32.19 21.66 7.10
C ASP A 249 31.63 21.71 5.66
N PRO A 250 30.30 21.59 5.49
CA PRO A 250 29.68 21.50 4.17
C PRO A 250 29.78 22.78 3.32
N ASN A 251 30.23 23.90 3.89
CA ASN A 251 30.36 25.20 3.19
C ASN A 251 31.80 25.54 2.78
N GLY A 252 32.78 24.67 3.03
CA GLY A 252 34.21 24.94 2.83
C GLY A 252 34.86 24.33 1.58
N SER A 253 34.11 23.91 0.55
CA SER A 253 34.69 23.20 -0.60
C SER A 253 35.35 24.12 -1.64
N SER A 254 36.62 23.85 -1.99
CA SER A 254 37.41 24.53 -3.03
C SER A 254 37.56 23.73 -4.34
N LEU A 255 36.67 22.77 -4.63
CA LEU A 255 36.62 22.07 -5.92
C LEU A 255 35.34 22.46 -6.69
N PRO A 256 35.42 22.63 -8.03
CA PRO A 256 34.30 23.12 -8.82
C PRO A 256 33.13 22.13 -8.81
N ALA A 257 31.92 22.68 -8.73
CA ALA A 257 30.68 21.94 -8.80
C ALA A 257 30.68 20.97 -10.00
N ARG A 258 30.35 19.71 -9.73
CA ARG A 258 29.93 18.74 -10.75
C ARG A 258 28.43 18.80 -10.90
#